data_AF-A0A2U3R5X0-F1
#
_entry.id   AF-A0A2U3R5X0-F1
#
_cell.length_a   1.000
_cell.length_b   1.000
_cell.length_c   1.000
_cell.angle_alpha   90.00
_cell.angle_beta   90.00
_cell.angle_gamma   90.00
#
_symmetry.space_group_name_H-M   'P 1'
#
loop_
_entity.id
_entity.type
_entity.pdbx_description
1 polymer ?
#
loop_
_entity_poly.entity_id
_entity_poly.type
_entity_poly.pdbx_seq_one_letter_code
_entity_poly.pdbx_strand_id
1 'polypeptide(L)'
;MLAWPLVGASISAQNEIAEFLKSDENLHAESSLQVLMLGSNNIENFLSNWQSYRKGEIFIELANKRTEFLHDQAQKSGSIKDVVLLISVTIPNVNANIDDMIRRRDALKDTFRRLD
;
A
#
# COMPACT_ATOMS: atom_id res chain seq x y z
N MET A 1 -4.84 4.53 11.29
CA MET A 1 -3.42 4.33 10.94
C MET A 1 -3.36 3.98 9.45
N LEU A 2 -3.18 4.97 8.58
CA LEU A 2 -3.07 4.78 7.13
C LEU A 2 -1.81 3.95 6.84
N ALA A 3 -1.93 2.88 6.05
CA ALA A 3 -0.80 2.07 5.64
C ALA A 3 0.11 2.91 4.74
N TRP A 4 1.39 2.95 5.10
CA TRP A 4 2.42 3.68 4.37
C TRP A 4 2.79 2.84 3.14
N PRO A 5 3.01 3.43 1.95
CA PRO A 5 3.33 2.70 0.75
C PRO A 5 4.68 2.05 0.97
N LEU A 6 4.61 0.73 1.12
CA LEU A 6 5.74 -0.16 1.17
C LEU A 6 6.42 -0.09 -0.20
N VAL A 7 7.59 0.55 -0.22
CA VAL A 7 8.43 0.60 -1.42
C VAL A 7 8.97 -0.81 -1.65
N GLY A 8 8.56 -1.40 -2.77
CA GLY A 8 9.12 -2.64 -3.31
C GLY A 8 8.43 -3.90 -2.81
N ALA A 9 7.25 -4.24 -3.33
CA ALA A 9 6.77 -5.61 -3.24
C ALA A 9 7.80 -6.55 -3.89
N SER A 10 8.53 -7.31 -3.08
CA SER A 10 9.48 -8.32 -3.54
C SER A 10 8.74 -9.44 -4.27
N ILE A 11 9.47 -10.28 -5.03
CA ILE A 11 8.90 -11.52 -5.60
C ILE A 11 8.34 -12.42 -4.49
N SER A 12 8.90 -12.39 -3.28
CA SER A 12 8.35 -13.11 -2.13
C SER A 12 6.96 -12.60 -1.73
N ALA A 13 6.72 -11.28 -1.72
CA ALA A 13 5.39 -10.72 -1.43
C ALA A 13 4.33 -11.14 -2.48
N GLN A 14 4.73 -11.36 -3.74
CA GLN A 14 3.81 -11.90 -4.75
C GLN A 14 3.38 -13.35 -4.44
N ASN A 15 4.32 -14.18 -3.99
CA ASN A 15 4.02 -15.55 -3.57
C ASN A 15 3.14 -15.58 -2.32
N GLU A 16 3.38 -14.70 -1.35
CA GLU A 16 2.56 -14.62 -0.12
C GLU A 16 1.12 -14.21 -0.42
N ILE A 17 0.91 -13.25 -1.33
CA ILE A 17 -0.44 -12.90 -1.78
C ILE A 17 -1.07 -14.09 -2.50
N ALA A 18 -0.33 -14.78 -3.38
CA ALA A 18 -0.85 -15.95 -4.06
C ALA A 18 -1.23 -17.09 -3.10
N GLU A 19 -0.46 -17.31 -2.03
CA GLU A 19 -0.79 -18.26 -0.96
C GLU A 19 -2.03 -17.83 -0.17
N PHE A 20 -2.14 -16.53 0.15
CA PHE A 20 -3.34 -15.99 0.78
C PHE A 20 -4.59 -16.24 -0.09
N LEU A 21 -4.50 -16.01 -1.40
CA LEU A 21 -5.60 -16.22 -2.36
C LEU A 21 -5.98 -17.69 -2.53
N LYS A 22 -5.01 -18.61 -2.43
CA LYS A 22 -5.24 -20.05 -2.58
C LYS A 22 -5.80 -20.72 -1.32
N SER A 23 -5.69 -20.07 -0.17
CA SER A 23 -6.14 -20.65 1.09
C SER A 23 -7.65 -20.55 1.21
N ASP A 24 -8.33 -21.70 1.17
CA ASP A 24 -9.78 -21.79 1.42
C ASP A 24 -10.14 -21.25 2.82
N GLU A 25 -9.23 -21.28 3.80
CA GLU A 25 -9.46 -20.65 5.11
C GLU A 25 -9.56 -19.12 5.03
N ASN A 26 -8.80 -18.50 4.12
CA ASN A 26 -8.73 -17.05 3.93
C ASN A 26 -9.80 -16.54 2.97
N LEU A 27 -10.04 -17.27 1.87
CA LEU A 27 -10.99 -16.95 0.82
C LEU A 27 -11.79 -18.20 0.46
N HIS A 28 -12.94 -18.36 1.12
CA HIS A 28 -13.88 -19.45 0.85
C HIS A 28 -14.47 -19.32 -0.56
N ALA A 29 -15.02 -20.43 -1.08
CA ALA A 29 -15.84 -20.41 -2.28
C ALA A 29 -16.92 -19.29 -2.19
N GLU A 30 -17.19 -18.64 -3.32
CA GLU A 30 -18.13 -17.50 -3.44
C GLU A 30 -17.65 -16.18 -2.80
N SER A 31 -16.46 -16.14 -2.19
CA SER A 31 -15.84 -14.87 -1.74
C SER A 31 -15.48 -13.97 -2.91
N SER A 32 -15.55 -12.65 -2.71
CA SER A 32 -15.11 -11.66 -3.71
C SER A 32 -13.99 -10.79 -3.15
N LEU A 33 -12.94 -10.62 -3.95
CA LEU A 33 -11.85 -9.69 -3.69
C LEU A 33 -11.94 -8.52 -4.67
N GLN A 34 -11.97 -7.31 -4.15
CA GLN A 34 -11.93 -6.08 -4.95
C GLN A 34 -10.69 -5.28 -4.56
N VAL A 35 -9.90 -4.89 -5.56
CA VAL A 35 -8.73 -4.04 -5.39
C VAL A 35 -8.97 -2.73 -6.14
N LEU A 36 -9.00 -1.63 -5.41
CA LEU A 36 -9.16 -0.28 -5.97
C LEU A 36 -7.88 0.52 -5.73
N MET A 37 -7.32 1.06 -6.81
CA MET A 37 -6.16 1.93 -6.78
C MET A 37 -6.60 3.39 -6.90
N LEU A 38 -6.37 4.17 -5.85
CA LEU A 38 -6.71 5.59 -5.78
C LEU A 38 -5.43 6.41 -5.93
N GLY A 39 -5.28 7.10 -7.06
CA GLY A 39 -4.16 7.98 -7.33
C GLY A 39 -4.50 9.44 -7.08
N SER A 40 -3.71 10.13 -6.27
CA SER A 40 -3.80 11.56 -5.96
C SER A 40 -2.65 12.33 -6.59
N ASN A 41 -2.94 13.48 -7.21
CA ASN A 41 -1.89 14.41 -7.66
C ASN A 41 -1.29 15.23 -6.50
N ASN A 42 -1.95 15.24 -5.33
CA ASN A 42 -1.35 15.73 -4.10
C ASN A 42 -0.44 14.65 -3.54
N ILE A 43 0.88 14.86 -3.68
CA ILE A 43 1.92 13.89 -3.32
C ILE A 43 2.64 14.21 -2.00
N GLU A 44 2.11 15.17 -1.24
CA GLU A 44 2.79 15.72 -0.06
C GLU A 44 2.97 14.67 1.04
N ASN A 45 2.02 13.75 1.19
CA ASN A 45 1.99 12.85 2.34
C ASN A 45 3.22 11.91 2.38
N PHE A 46 3.59 11.31 1.26
CA PHE A 46 4.75 10.43 1.21
C PHE A 46 6.05 11.18 0.91
N LEU A 47 5.98 12.24 0.10
CA LEU A 47 7.15 12.99 -0.31
C LEU A 47 7.77 13.79 0.85
N SER A 48 6.95 14.48 1.66
CA SER A 48 7.42 15.23 2.83
C SER A 48 8.08 14.31 3.86
N ASN A 49 7.45 13.15 4.09
CA ASN A 49 8.00 12.14 4.97
C ASN A 49 9.35 11.60 4.45
N TRP A 50 9.45 11.25 3.17
CA TRP A 50 10.71 10.81 2.55
C TRP A 50 11.83 11.84 2.69
N GLN A 51 11.50 13.12 2.52
CA GLN A 51 12.44 14.23 2.66
C GLN A 51 12.94 14.38 4.11
N SER A 52 12.07 14.15 5.10
CA SER A 52 12.40 14.30 6.53
C SER A 52 13.51 13.36 7.03
N TYR A 53 13.75 12.24 6.36
CA TYR A 53 14.81 11.29 6.72
C TYR A 53 16.21 11.71 6.24
N ARG A 54 16.33 12.80 5.47
CA ARG A 54 17.59 13.24 4.88
C ARG A 54 18.37 14.04 5.92
N LYS A 55 19.63 13.66 6.13
CA LYS A 55 20.52 14.27 7.12
C LYS A 55 21.82 14.70 6.45
N GLY A 56 22.34 15.86 6.87
CA GLY A 56 23.50 16.48 6.24
C GLY A 56 23.09 17.47 5.15
N GLU A 57 23.78 18.60 5.11
CA GLU A 57 23.41 19.80 4.33
C GLU A 57 23.21 19.51 2.84
N ILE A 58 24.16 18.79 2.23
CA ILE A 58 24.10 18.39 0.81
C ILE A 58 22.90 17.48 0.54
N PHE A 59 22.63 16.52 1.42
CA PHE A 59 21.52 15.57 1.22
C PHE A 59 20.16 16.22 1.40
N ILE A 60 20.06 17.22 2.29
CA ILE A 60 18.86 18.04 2.45
C ILE A 60 18.64 18.90 1.20
N GLU A 61 19.67 19.57 0.69
CA GLU A 61 19.55 20.38 -0.52
C GLU A 61 19.13 19.55 -1.75
N LEU A 62 19.77 18.38 -1.94
CA LEU A 62 19.40 17.46 -3.01
C LEU A 62 17.96 16.93 -2.85
N ALA A 63 17.52 16.68 -1.62
CA ALA A 63 16.16 16.25 -1.35
C ALA A 63 15.14 17.36 -1.67
N ASN A 64 15.43 18.62 -1.31
CA ASN A 64 14.59 19.76 -1.63
C ASN A 64 14.41 19.90 -3.15
N LYS A 65 15.52 19.89 -3.91
CA LYS A 65 15.48 19.96 -5.39
C LYS A 65 14.66 18.82 -6.00
N ARG A 66 14.79 17.60 -5.45
CA ARG A 66 14.02 16.45 -5.90
C ARG A 66 12.54 16.59 -5.57
N THR A 67 12.21 17.06 -4.36
CA THR A 67 10.82 17.31 -3.95
C THR A 67 10.14 18.31 -4.88
N GLU A 68 10.80 19.44 -5.18
CA GLU A 68 10.29 20.45 -6.11
C GLU A 68 10.04 19.87 -7.50
N PHE A 69 11.00 19.10 -8.04
CA PHE A 69 10.84 18.43 -9.33
C PHE A 69 9.65 17.46 -9.35
N LEU A 70 9.50 16.63 -8.32
CA LEU A 70 8.43 15.63 -8.24
C LEU A 70 7.07 16.29 -8.10
N HIS A 71 6.97 17.38 -7.33
CA HIS A 71 5.76 18.17 -7.19
C HIS A 71 5.36 18.80 -8.53
N ASP A 72 6.32 19.34 -9.28
CA ASP A 72 6.08 19.91 -10.62
C ASP A 72 5.55 18.85 -11.60
N GLN A 73 6.15 17.64 -11.58
CA GLN A 73 5.68 16.52 -12.39
C GLN A 73 4.27 16.06 -12.01
N ALA A 74 3.95 15.97 -10.71
CA ALA A 74 2.62 15.58 -10.25
C ALA A 74 1.54 16.60 -10.66
N GLN A 75 1.84 17.90 -10.58
CA GLN A 75 0.87 18.95 -10.92
C GLN A 75 0.73 19.18 -12.42
N LYS A 76 1.84 19.21 -13.18
CA LYS A 76 1.81 19.56 -14.60
C LYS A 76 1.51 18.37 -15.50
N SER A 77 2.19 17.25 -15.29
CA SER A 77 2.06 16.08 -16.17
C SER A 77 1.12 15.01 -15.61
N GLY A 78 0.86 15.02 -14.30
CA GLY A 78 0.08 13.98 -13.63
C GLY A 78 0.75 12.60 -13.69
N SER A 79 2.04 12.56 -14.07
CA SER A 79 2.83 11.33 -14.21
C SER A 79 3.25 10.72 -12.88
N ILE A 80 3.19 11.53 -11.81
CA ILE A 80 3.51 11.13 -10.45
C ILE A 80 2.27 11.31 -9.59
N LYS A 81 1.93 10.27 -8.83
CA LYS A 81 0.77 10.25 -7.95
C LYS A 81 1.10 9.55 -6.65
N ASP A 82 0.53 10.05 -5.57
CA ASP A 82 0.43 9.30 -4.33
C ASP A 82 -0.69 8.29 -4.51
N VAL A 83 -0.35 7.01 -4.36
CA VAL A 83 -1.29 5.91 -4.60
C VAL A 83 -1.66 5.25 -3.29
N VAL A 84 -2.97 5.09 -3.08
CA VAL A 84 -3.54 4.29 -2.00
C VAL A 84 -4.21 3.08 -2.62
N LEU A 85 -3.91 1.89 -2.09
CA LEU A 85 -4.61 0.66 -2.43
C LEU A 85 -5.69 0.38 -1.39
N LEU A 86 -6.92 0.30 -1.83
CA LEU A 86 -8.05 -0.19 -1.05
C LEU A 86 -8.30 -1.64 -1.45
N ILE A 87 -8.15 -2.55 -0.51
CA ILE A 87 -8.46 -3.96 -0.71
C ILE A 87 -9.70 -4.29 0.12
N SER A 88 -10.76 -4.70 -0.57
CA SER A 88 -12.02 -5.13 0.02
C SER A 88 -12.20 -6.63 -0.20
N VAL A 89 -12.43 -7.36 0.88
CA VAL A 89 -12.73 -8.79 0.86
C VAL A 89 -14.14 -8.97 1.37
N THR A 90 -15.00 -9.56 0.54
CA THR A 90 -16.35 -9.96 0.93
C THR A 90 -16.39 -11.47 1.03
N ILE A 91 -16.84 -11.97 2.18
CA ILE A 91 -16.97 -13.40 2.45
C ILE A 91 -18.46 -13.70 2.67
N PRO A 92 -19.07 -14.57 1.85
CA PRO A 92 -20.46 -14.96 2.01
C PRO A 92 -20.58 -15.88 3.22
N ASN A 93 -21.04 -15.35 4.35
CA ASN A 93 -21.43 -16.18 5.49
C ASN A 93 -22.42 -15.43 6.40
N VAL A 94 -23.56 -16.05 6.69
CA VAL A 94 -24.63 -15.50 7.55
C VAL A 94 -24.25 -15.54 9.05
N ASN A 95 -23.24 -16.35 9.42
CA ASN A 95 -22.72 -16.52 10.78
C ASN A 95 -21.29 -15.98 10.95
N ALA A 96 -20.87 -15.02 10.13
CA ALA A 96 -19.51 -14.50 10.15
C ALA A 96 -19.13 -13.93 11.54
N ASN A 97 -18.09 -14.50 12.16
CA ASN A 97 -17.49 -13.95 13.37
C ASN A 97 -16.57 -12.78 13.01
N ILE A 98 -16.75 -11.64 13.68
CA ILE A 98 -15.94 -10.43 13.52
C ILE A 98 -14.46 -10.72 13.81
N ASP A 99 -14.16 -11.58 14.78
CA ASP A 99 -12.77 -11.92 15.13
C ASP A 99 -12.05 -12.65 14.00
N ASP A 100 -12.75 -13.54 13.28
CA ASP A 100 -12.21 -14.22 12.11
C ASP A 100 -11.97 -13.25 10.94
N MET A 101 -12.86 -12.26 10.76
CA MET A 101 -12.67 -11.21 9.77
C MET A 101 -11.48 -10.31 10.10
N ILE A 102 -11.29 -9.97 11.37
CA ILE A 102 -10.12 -9.23 11.87
C ILE A 102 -8.85 -10.04 11.61
N ARG A 103 -8.84 -11.33 11.93
CA ARG A 103 -7.69 -12.22 11.68
C ARG A 103 -7.30 -12.27 10.21
N ARG A 104 -8.27 -12.44 9.31
CA ARG A 104 -8.04 -12.45 7.85
C ARG A 104 -7.53 -11.11 7.33
N ARG A 105 -8.11 -10.00 7.80
CA ARG A 105 -7.63 -8.64 7.49
C ARG A 105 -6.17 -8.46 7.90
N ASP A 106 -5.82 -8.91 9.09
CA ASP A 106 -4.46 -8.75 9.61
C ASP A 106 -3.46 -9.66 8.88
N ALA A 107 -3.85 -10.90 8.57
CA ALA A 107 -3.06 -11.79 7.71
C ALA A 107 -2.80 -11.17 6.33
N LEU A 108 -3.84 -10.61 5.69
CA LEU A 108 -3.70 -9.89 4.42
C LEU A 108 -2.84 -8.63 4.58
N LYS A 109 -2.93 -7.91 5.69
CA LYS A 109 -2.10 -6.73 5.94
C LYS A 109 -0.62 -7.10 6.10
N ASP A 110 -0.35 -8.25 6.70
CA ASP A 110 1.01 -8.70 6.97
C ASP A 110 1.74 -9.20 5.71
N THR A 111 1.02 -9.73 4.70
CA THR A 111 1.62 -10.06 3.38
C THR A 111 2.22 -8.83 2.68
N PHE A 112 1.74 -7.63 3.03
CA PHE A 112 2.30 -6.38 2.52
C PHE A 112 3.45 -5.85 3.39
N ARG A 113 3.49 -6.18 4.68
CA ARG A 113 4.48 -5.61 5.62
C ARG A 113 5.81 -6.35 5.63
N ARG A 114 5.85 -7.62 5.23
CA ARG A 114 7.09 -8.41 5.16
C ARG A 114 7.85 -8.06 3.89
N LEU A 115 8.67 -7.03 3.99
CA LEU A 115 9.72 -6.72 3.03
C LEU A 115 11.02 -6.67 3.81
N ASP A 116 11.83 -7.71 3.65
CA ASP A 116 13.25 -7.69 4.02
C ASP A 116 14.04 -6.80 3.06
#